data_AF-X1M3J8-F1
#
_entry.id   AF-X1M3J8-F1
#
_cell.length_a   1.000
_cell.length_b   1.000
_cell.length_c   1.000
_cell.angle_alpha   90.00
_cell.angle_beta   90.00
_cell.angle_gamma   90.00
#
_symmetry.space_group_name_H-M   'P 1'
#
loop_
_entity.id
_entity.type
_entity.pdbx_description
1 polymer ?
#
loop_
_entity_poly.entity_id
_entity_poly.type
_entity_poly.pdbx_seq_one_letter_code
_entity_poly.pdbx_strand_id
1 'polypeptide(L)' 'AVVPRNVRVSEAPSYGKPVVLYDAKSKGAIAYKKFSREVISNG' A
#
# COMPACT_ATOMS: atom_id res chain seq x y z
N ALA A 1 0.73 11.76 -4.00
CA ALA A 1 -0.18 10.72 -4.55
C ALA A 1 -1.39 10.44 -3.64
N VAL A 2 -2.56 10.12 -4.20
CA VAL A 2 -3.76 9.69 -3.45
C VAL A 2 -3.82 8.17 -3.41
N VAL A 3 -3.95 7.57 -2.22
CA VAL A 3 -4.17 6.12 -2.06
C VAL A 3 -5.68 5.85 -2.00
N PRO A 4 -6.26 5.11 -2.97
CA PRO A 4 -7.69 4.84 -2.99
C PRO A 4 -8.08 3.83 -1.91
N ARG A 5 -9.33 3.90 -1.44
CA ARG A 5 -9.90 2.92 -0.50
C ARG A 5 -9.85 1.52 -1.12
N ASN A 6 -9.29 0.54 -0.41
CA ASN A 6 -9.11 -0.82 -0.92
C ASN A 6 -9.33 -1.85 0.19
N VAL A 7 -10.16 -2.85 -0.09
CA VAL A 7 -10.49 -3.96 0.82
C VAL A 7 -9.24 -4.71 1.29
N ARG A 8 -8.27 -4.95 0.40
CA ARG A 8 -7.01 -5.65 0.74
C ARG A 8 -6.13 -4.87 1.72
N VAL A 9 -6.19 -3.53 1.68
CA VAL A 9 -5.48 -2.67 2.64
C VAL A 9 -6.13 -2.79 4.02
N SER A 10 -7.45 -2.86 4.08
CA SER A 10 -8.19 -3.05 5.33
C SER A 10 -8.09 -4.46 5.90
N GLU A 11 -7.92 -5.49 5.05
CA GLU A 11 -7.73 -6.88 5.48
C GLU A 11 -6.32 -7.15 6.02
N ALA A 12 -5.30 -6.51 5.46
CA ALA A 12 -3.90 -6.73 5.80
C ALA A 12 -3.59 -6.63 7.33
N PRO A 13 -4.10 -5.64 8.09
CA PRO A 13 -3.98 -5.58 9.54
C PRO A 13 -4.50 -6.81 10.28
N SER A 14 -5.59 -7.42 9.81
CA SER A 14 -6.16 -8.63 10.42
C SER A 14 -5.23 -9.83 10.32
N TYR A 15 -4.35 -9.86 9.31
CA TYR A 15 -3.31 -10.88 9.15
C TYR A 15 -1.98 -10.49 9.82
N GLY A 16 -1.92 -9.34 10.49
CA GLY A 16 -0.69 -8.82 11.12
C GLY A 16 0.41 -8.51 10.10
N LYS A 17 0.08 -8.34 8.82
CA LYS A 17 1.04 -8.10 7.74
C LYS A 17 0.71 -6.77 7.06
N PRO A 18 1.70 -5.93 6.73
CA PRO A 18 1.49 -4.78 5.85
C PRO A 18 0.89 -5.21 4.50
N VAL A 19 0.06 -4.37 3.88
CA VAL A 19 -0.57 -4.68 2.57
C VAL A 19 0.46 -5.02 1.48
N VAL A 20 1.66 -4.43 1.57
CA VAL A 20 2.77 -4.69 0.64
C VAL A 20 3.31 -6.12 0.77
N LEU A 21 3.22 -6.72 1.95
CA LEU A 21 3.64 -8.10 2.23
C LEU A 21 2.46 -9.09 2.14
N TYR A 22 1.24 -8.65 2.45
CA TYR A 22 0.03 -9.47 2.34
C TYR A 22 -0.36 -9.71 0.88
N ASP A 23 -0.46 -8.65 0.08
CA ASP A 23 -0.75 -8.73 -1.35
C ASP A 23 -0.07 -7.57 -2.10
N ALA A 24 1.18 -7.82 -2.50
CA ALA A 24 2.01 -6.88 -3.25
C ALA A 24 1.43 -6.51 -4.63
N LYS A 25 0.52 -7.32 -5.20
CA LYS A 25 -0.11 -7.07 -6.50
C LYS A 25 -1.42 -6.29 -6.36
N SER A 26 -1.91 -6.09 -5.14
CA SER A 26 -3.12 -5.30 -4.89
C SER A 26 -2.93 -3.84 -5.33
N LYS A 27 -4.04 -3.22 -5.79
CA LYS A 27 -4.05 -1.78 -6.14
C LYS A 27 -3.58 -0.89 -4.98
N GLY A 28 -3.86 -1.30 -3.73
CA GLY A 28 -3.44 -0.59 -2.53
C GLY A 28 -1.94 -0.67 -2.32
N ALA A 29 -1.34 -1.87 -2.41
CA ALA A 29 0.11 -2.04 -2.30
C ALA A 29 0.88 -1.27 -3.39
N ILE A 30 0.37 -1.28 -4.64
CA ILE A 30 0.96 -0.53 -5.75
C ILE A 30 0.88 0.99 -5.49
N ALA A 31 -0.26 1.48 -5.01
CA ALA A 31 -0.43 2.89 -4.67
C ALA A 31 0.51 3.32 -3.53
N TYR A 32 0.65 2.51 -2.48
CA TYR A 32 1.62 2.74 -1.42
C TYR A 32 3.06 2.74 -1.94
N LYS A 33 3.42 1.80 -2.80
CA LYS A 33 4.77 1.75 -3.40
C LYS A 33 5.07 2.99 -4.25
N LYS A 34 4.08 3.49 -5.00
CA LYS A 34 4.21 4.73 -5.77
C LYS A 34 4.36 5.95 -4.85
N PHE A 35 3.56 6.01 -3.79
CA PHE A 35 3.65 7.04 -2.77
C PHE A 35 5.01 7.04 -2.08
N SER A 36 5.54 5.88 -1.67
CA SER A 36 6.86 5.78 -1.04
C SER A 36 7.98 6.30 -1.94
N ARG A 37 7.93 6.02 -3.25
CA ARG A 37 8.92 6.57 -4.20
C ARG A 37 8.85 8.09 -4.30
N GLU A 38 7.63 8.64 -4.32
CA GLU A 38 7.43 10.10 -4.34
C GLU A 38 7.96 10.75 -3.07
N VAL A 39 7.71 10.14 -1.90
CA VAL A 39 8.24 10.60 -0.60
C VAL A 39 9.77 10.51 -0.55
N ILE A 40 10.39 9.45 -1.06
CA ILE A 40 11.86 9.33 -1.09
C ILE A 40 12.48 10.33 -2.06
N SER A 41 11.79 10.63 -3.16
CA SER A 41 12.29 11.55 -4.18
C SER A 41 12.09 13.02 -3.84
N ASN A 42 11.07 13.35 -3.06
CA ASN A 42 10.70 14.74 -2.72
C ASN A 42 10.84 15.06 -1.22
N GLY A 43 11.33 14.11 -0.41
CA GLY A 43 11.65 14.29 1.00
C GLY A 43 13.11 14.66 1.18
#